data_AF-A0A2N1YLE2-F1
#
_entry.id   AF-A0A2N1YLE2-F1
#
_cell.length_a   1.000
_cell.length_b   1.000
_cell.length_c   1.000
_cell.angle_alpha   90.00
_cell.angle_beta   90.00
_cell.angle_gamma   90.00
#
_symmetry.space_group_name_H-M   'P 1'
#
loop_
_entity.id
_entity.type
_entity.pdbx_description
1 polymer ?
#
loop_
_entity_poly.entity_id
_entity_poly.type
_entity_poly.pdbx_seq_one_letter_code
_entity_poly.pdbx_strand_id
1 'polypeptide(L)'
;SDLRADVLQVPHHGSATSSSYALLRAVSPSWAFVSAGYGNRFGHPVPLVTQRYQEMQIPLQVTGFGGMLIYGRAGEKSPISLRDARPFPWRLPTPVVE
;
A
#
# COMPACT_ATOMS: atom_id res chain seq x y z
N SER A 1 -20.69 -11.24 10.34
CA SER A 1 -19.44 -11.67 9.67
C SER A 1 -18.43 -10.56 9.80
N ASP A 2 -17.25 -10.85 10.34
CA ASP A 2 -16.14 -9.88 10.38
C ASP A 2 -15.45 -9.84 9.01
N LEU A 3 -15.39 -8.67 8.36
CA LEU A 3 -14.76 -8.47 7.07
C LEU A 3 -13.26 -8.18 7.23
N ARG A 4 -12.50 -9.10 7.84
CA ARG A 4 -11.06 -8.89 8.02
C ARG A 4 -10.30 -8.94 6.69
N ALA A 5 -9.28 -8.09 6.56
CA ALA A 5 -8.39 -8.10 5.41
C ALA A 5 -6.92 -8.20 5.83
N ASP A 6 -6.11 -8.88 5.02
CA ASP A 6 -4.65 -8.82 5.15
C ASP A 6 -4.10 -7.48 4.67
N VAL A 7 -4.62 -7.00 3.53
CA VAL A 7 -4.20 -5.74 2.90
C VAL A 7 -5.42 -4.92 2.51
N LEU A 8 -5.40 -3.63 2.85
CA LEU A 8 -6.33 -2.63 2.32
C LEU A 8 -5.62 -1.78 1.27
N GLN A 9 -6.05 -1.88 0.01
CA GLN A 9 -5.73 -0.86 -0.98
C GLN A 9 -6.47 0.42 -0.61
N VAL A 10 -5.75 1.46 -0.19
CA VAL A 10 -6.36 2.71 0.27
C VAL A 10 -7.17 3.32 -0.88
N PRO A 11 -8.47 3.57 -0.69
CA PRO A 11 -9.32 4.14 -1.72
C PRO A 11 -8.81 5.50 -2.18
N HIS A 12 -9.07 5.84 -3.45
CA HIS A 12 -8.82 7.17 -4.02
C HIS A 12 -7.46 7.78 -3.60
N HIS A 13 -6.39 6.97 -3.67
CA HIS A 13 -5.00 7.36 -3.40
C HIS A 13 -4.77 8.00 -2.01
N GLY A 14 -5.71 7.93 -1.07
CA GLY A 14 -5.62 8.64 0.21
C GLY A 14 -6.11 10.08 0.18
N SER A 15 -7.11 10.41 -0.64
CA SER A 15 -7.87 11.67 -0.55
C SER A 15 -8.54 11.87 0.82
N ALA A 16 -8.97 13.09 1.15
CA ALA A 16 -9.52 13.40 2.49
C ALA A 16 -10.66 12.48 2.96
N THR A 17 -11.46 11.95 2.03
CA THR A 17 -12.60 11.06 2.27
C THR A 17 -12.31 9.59 1.94
N SER A 18 -11.06 9.22 1.64
CA SER A 18 -10.68 7.86 1.24
C SER A 18 -10.95 6.80 2.29
N SER A 19 -11.04 7.19 3.55
CA SER A 19 -11.28 6.27 4.66
C SER A 19 -12.03 6.96 5.80
N SER A 20 -12.65 6.14 6.63
CA SER A 20 -13.28 6.55 7.89
C SER A 20 -12.90 5.55 8.97
N TYR A 21 -12.97 5.95 10.25
CA TYR A 21 -12.73 5.01 11.34
C TYR A 21 -13.72 3.82 11.32
N ALA A 22 -14.95 4.04 10.88
CA ALA A 22 -15.94 2.97 10.74
C ALA A 22 -15.47 1.91 9.74
N LEU A 23 -14.99 2.33 8.57
CA LEU A 23 -14.41 1.43 7.58
C LEU A 23 -13.19 0.69 8.14
N LEU A 24 -12.25 1.42 8.74
CA LEU A 24 -10.99 0.83 9.23
C LEU A 24 -11.22 -0.15 10.39
N ARG A 25 -12.20 0.10 11.26
CA ARG A 25 -12.59 -0.86 12.31
C ARG A 25 -13.26 -2.10 11.74
N ALA A 26 -14.16 -1.93 10.77
CA ALA A 26 -14.86 -3.05 10.15
C ALA A 26 -13.90 -3.97 9.37
N VAL A 27 -12.92 -3.38 8.68
CA VAL A 27 -11.96 -4.12 7.84
C VAL A 27 -10.75 -4.63 8.64
N SER A 28 -10.33 -3.88 9.67
CA SER A 28 -9.19 -4.19 10.54
C SER A 28 -7.95 -4.72 9.78
N PRO A 29 -7.45 -4.00 8.75
CA PRO A 29 -6.42 -4.52 7.88
C PRO A 29 -5.05 -4.61 8.56
N SER A 30 -4.27 -5.65 8.25
CA SER A 30 -2.89 -5.78 8.73
C SER A 30 -1.94 -4.77 8.06
N TRP A 31 -2.19 -4.42 6.80
CA TRP A 31 -1.43 -3.44 6.03
C TRP A 31 -2.34 -2.56 5.18
N ALA A 32 -1.92 -1.32 4.92
CA ALA A 32 -2.60 -0.42 3.99
C ALA A 32 -1.65 0.11 2.92
N PHE A 33 -2.03 0.01 1.64
CA PHE A 33 -1.20 0.45 0.51
C PHE A 33 -1.83 1.64 -0.21
N VAL A 34 -1.05 2.69 -0.41
CA VAL A 34 -1.43 3.87 -1.17
C VAL A 34 -0.71 3.84 -2.51
N SER A 35 -1.49 3.73 -3.58
CA SER A 35 -0.97 3.95 -4.93
C SER A 35 -0.90 5.45 -5.18
N ALA A 36 0.22 6.10 -4.92
CA ALA A 36 0.40 7.53 -5.20
C ALA A 36 1.84 7.79 -5.61
N GLY A 37 2.04 8.59 -6.66
CA GLY A 37 3.38 8.94 -7.14
C GLY A 37 4.17 9.82 -6.18
N TYR A 38 5.49 9.76 -6.26
CA TYR A 38 6.39 10.70 -5.58
C TYR A 38 6.06 12.12 -6.02
N GLY A 39 5.93 13.05 -5.06
CA GLY A 39 5.61 14.45 -5.36
C GLY A 39 4.29 14.64 -6.11
N ASN A 40 3.31 13.74 -5.95
CA ASN A 40 2.04 13.86 -6.66
C ASN A 40 1.38 15.23 -6.39
N ARG A 41 0.86 15.83 -7.47
CA ARG A 41 0.29 17.20 -7.47
C ARG A 41 -0.94 17.40 -6.57
N PHE A 42 -1.58 16.32 -6.14
CA PHE A 42 -2.79 16.35 -5.32
C PHE A 42 -2.50 16.28 -3.82
N GLY A 43 -1.23 16.11 -3.44
CA GLY A 43 -0.82 16.00 -2.04
C GLY A 43 -1.34 14.74 -1.35
N HIS A 44 -1.50 13.64 -2.08
CA HIS A 44 -2.01 12.36 -1.58
C HIS A 44 -0.89 11.41 -1.10
N PRO A 45 -1.12 10.57 -0.08
CA PRO A 45 -2.25 10.63 0.85
C PRO A 45 -2.22 11.94 1.65
N VAL A 46 -3.38 12.54 1.90
CA VAL A 46 -3.43 13.80 2.67
C VAL A 46 -3.08 13.55 4.15
N PRO A 47 -2.54 14.54 4.89
CA PRO A 47 -2.07 14.34 6.27
C PRO A 47 -3.14 13.76 7.22
N LEU A 48 -4.40 14.17 7.06
CA LEU A 48 -5.51 13.64 7.86
C LEU A 48 -5.70 12.12 7.66
N VAL A 49 -5.46 11.62 6.45
CA VAL A 49 -5.56 10.20 6.15
C VAL A 49 -4.40 9.45 6.78
N THR A 50 -3.16 9.90 6.59
CA THR A 50 -1.99 9.25 7.20
C THR A 50 -2.09 9.20 8.72
N GLN A 51 -2.55 10.30 9.34
CA GLN A 51 -2.81 10.36 10.77
C GLN A 51 -3.84 9.31 11.22
N ARG A 52 -4.95 9.18 10.48
CA ARG A 52 -5.99 8.19 10.80
C ARG A 52 -5.46 6.74 10.78
N TYR A 53 -4.63 6.40 9.80
CA TYR A 53 -4.00 5.07 9.73
C TYR A 53 -3.01 4.86 10.89
N GLN A 54 -2.23 5.90 11.24
CA GLN A 54 -1.29 5.86 12.36
C GLN A 54 -1.98 5.67 13.71
N GLU A 55 -3.07 6.41 13.98
CA GLU A 55 -3.86 6.29 15.21
C GLU A 55 -4.50 4.90 15.37
N MET A 56 -4.90 4.29 14.24
CA MET A 56 -5.42 2.93 14.20
C MET A 56 -4.32 1.86 14.22
N GLN A 57 -3.05 2.26 14.32
CA GLN A 57 -1.87 1.38 14.26
C GLN A 57 -1.84 0.48 13.02
N ILE A 58 -2.33 0.97 11.89
CA ILE A 58 -2.31 0.27 10.60
C ILE A 58 -1.09 0.77 9.81
N PRO A 59 -0.07 -0.06 9.58
CA PRO A 59 1.09 0.30 8.78
C PRO A 59 0.69 0.72 7.36
N LEU A 60 1.15 1.89 6.93
CA LEU A 60 0.80 2.49 5.64
C LEU A 60 2.03 2.55 4.73
N GLN A 61 1.93 1.99 3.52
CA GLN A 61 2.99 2.02 2.50
C GLN A 61 2.54 2.84 1.29
N VAL A 62 3.41 3.70 0.76
CA VAL A 62 3.12 4.53 -0.42
C VAL A 62 4.07 4.13 -1.55
N THR A 63 3.51 3.79 -2.72
CA THR A 63 4.31 3.36 -3.89
C THR A 63 5.26 4.45 -4.40
N GLY A 64 4.93 5.73 -4.15
CA GLY A 64 5.79 6.86 -4.43
C GLY A 64 7.14 6.83 -3.69
N PHE A 65 7.22 6.13 -2.56
CA PHE A 65 8.46 5.93 -1.81
C PHE A 65 9.02 4.51 -1.99
N GLY A 66 8.18 3.48 -2.06
CA GLY A 66 8.62 2.07 -2.15
C GLY A 66 8.74 1.49 -3.58
N GLY A 67 8.29 2.22 -4.60
CA GLY A 67 8.18 1.65 -5.95
C GLY A 67 7.12 0.53 -5.98
N MET A 68 7.45 -0.63 -6.56
CA MET A 68 6.55 -1.78 -6.57
C MET A 68 6.54 -2.46 -5.20
N LEU A 69 5.35 -2.69 -4.67
CA LEU A 69 5.10 -3.44 -3.44
C LEU A 69 4.60 -4.84 -3.78
N ILE A 70 5.19 -5.87 -3.18
CA ILE A 70 4.73 -7.27 -3.29
C ILE A 70 4.30 -7.74 -1.91
N TYR A 71 3.14 -8.38 -1.78
CA TYR A 71 2.64 -8.97 -0.55
C TYR A 71 2.31 -10.46 -0.75
N GLY A 72 2.52 -11.29 0.26
CA GLY A 72 2.12 -12.72 0.25
C GLY A 72 3.04 -13.65 -0.54
N ARG A 73 4.15 -13.14 -1.10
CA ARG A 73 5.10 -13.97 -1.87
C ARG A 73 5.74 -15.00 -0.95
N ALA A 74 5.73 -16.27 -1.36
CA ALA A 74 6.29 -17.38 -0.58
C ALA A 74 5.75 -17.49 0.87
N GLY A 75 4.51 -17.01 1.11
CA GLY A 75 3.88 -17.04 2.44
C GLY A 75 4.29 -15.89 3.37
N GLU A 76 5.12 -14.95 2.91
CA GLU A 76 5.53 -13.80 3.71
C GLU A 76 4.40 -12.78 3.89
N LYS A 77 4.09 -12.44 5.15
CA LYS A 77 3.02 -11.49 5.53
C LYS A 77 3.53 -10.07 5.77
N SER A 78 4.68 -9.75 5.20
CA SER A 78 5.28 -8.42 5.17
C SER A 78 5.45 -7.98 3.72
N PRO A 79 5.14 -6.72 3.38
CA PRO A 79 5.35 -6.22 2.03
C PRO A 79 6.83 -6.05 1.71
N ILE A 80 7.22 -6.43 0.49
CA ILE A 80 8.55 -6.19 -0.07
C ILE A 80 8.48 -4.98 -1.00
N SER A 81 9.32 -3.98 -0.75
CA SER A 81 9.54 -2.81 -1.61
C SER A 81 10.66 -3.10 -2.62
N LEU A 82 10.39 -2.95 -3.91
CA LEU A 82 11.40 -3.21 -4.95
C LEU A 82 12.17 -1.97 -5.42
N ARG A 83 11.90 -0.77 -4.90
CA ARG A 83 12.67 0.42 -5.29
C ARG A 83 14.18 0.22 -5.13
N ASP A 84 14.60 -0.29 -3.97
CA ASP A 84 16.02 -0.46 -3.66
C ASP A 84 16.59 -1.77 -4.22
N ALA A 85 15.76 -2.82 -4.27
CA ALA A 85 16.19 -4.14 -4.73
C ALA A 85 16.32 -4.24 -6.26
N ARG A 86 15.40 -3.61 -7.02
CA ARG A 86 15.37 -3.60 -8.49
C ARG A 86 14.60 -2.38 -9.02
N PRO A 87 15.27 -1.29 -9.44
CA PRO A 87 14.59 -0.07 -9.91
C PRO A 87 13.75 -0.23 -11.20
N PHE A 88 13.86 -1.36 -11.92
CA PHE A 88 13.08 -1.67 -13.13
C PHE A 88 12.45 -3.07 -13.09
N PRO A 89 11.48 -3.32 -12.20
CA PRO A 89 10.94 -4.67 -12.02
C PRO A 89 10.14 -5.20 -13.21
N TRP A 90 9.69 -4.32 -14.12
CA TRP A 90 9.03 -4.67 -15.39
C TRP A 90 10.00 -5.10 -16.50
N ARG A 91 11.31 -4.98 -16.29
CA ARG A 91 12.33 -5.58 -17.16
C ARG A 91 12.62 -7.00 -16.67
N LEU A 92 11.69 -7.92 -16.90
CA LEU A 92 12.03 -9.34 -16.78
C LEU A 92 12.99 -9.70 -17.92
N PRO A 93 14.10 -10.41 -17.67
CA PRO A 93 14.82 -11.05 -18.76
C PRO A 93 13.84 -11.96 -19.48
N THR A 94 13.79 -11.86 -20.80
CA THR A 94 13.05 -12.79 -21.64
C THR A 94 13.42 -14.21 -21.20
N PRO A 95 12.44 -15.10 -20.90
CA PRO A 95 12.78 -16.48 -20.59
C PRO A 95 13.59 -17.03 -21.75
N VAL A 96 14.83 -17.47 -21.48
CA VAL A 96 15.56 -18.31 -22.42
C VAL A 96 14.87 -19.65 -22.33
N VAL A 97 14.10 -19.98 -23.36
CA VAL A 97 13.54 -21.32 -23.51
C VAL A 97 14.70 -22.17 -24.04
N GLU A 98 15.23 -23.06 -23.21
CA GLU A 98 16.03 -24.22 -23.65
C GLU A 98 15.13 -25.40 -23.95
#